data_AF-A0A3M2FEW7-F1
#
_entry.id   AF-A0A3M2FEW7-F1
#
_cell.length_a   1.000
_cell.length_b   1.000
_cell.length_c   1.000
_cell.angle_alpha   90.00
_cell.angle_beta   90.00
_cell.angle_gamma   90.00
#
_symmetry.space_group_name_H-M   'P 1'
#
loop_
_entity.id
_entity.type
_entity.pdbx_description
1 polymer ?
#
loop_
_entity_poly.entity_id
_entity_poly.type
_entity_poly.pdbx_seq_one_letter_code
_entity_poly.pdbx_strand_id
1 'polypeptide(L)'
;MTSYQFNQHLEALVEVTSTESVLTKYVFILARGYDQITSDLTSVLSSRNRTMYSKRQQDTQEQFAEFRKHAETFPMGQVFHEVIRVKEVLDEMQKDFADASDAFIGAFRKQLDDFYAALEQCVRGGEDQAFVSLMMEAHHLYPMMTTARQLFRMVRRGLERRNPVEERADEAGLALVFEMPQTYEGVVGKLASVQNAYEELCRLMQVSILDHPLRLVKVETGSLWLSVRGHAEVVRMLTSLIERFTTFLQHRFSIKGKAADISERVIATQSLINLADELEIAGVTAPLEDEATLKQAALTLRRELTTLLAGEPIVRVNDVLYEVEEAAREQYIEQTRRLMPGRIQPYPLSRHGS
;
A
#
# COMPACT_ATOMS: atom_id res chain seq x y z
N MET A 1 -0.61 16.35 -3.30
CA MET A 1 -0.85 15.17 -2.44
C MET A 1 -1.88 14.31 -3.11
N THR A 2 -1.60 13.01 -3.24
CA THR A 2 -2.26 12.08 -4.18
C THR A 2 -3.36 11.27 -3.49
N SER A 3 -4.41 10.86 -4.22
CA SER A 3 -5.41 9.91 -3.68
C SER A 3 -4.79 8.54 -3.41
N TYR A 4 -3.59 8.26 -3.92
CA TYR A 4 -2.74 7.15 -3.53
C TYR A 4 -2.35 7.15 -2.05
N GLN A 5 -1.71 8.22 -1.58
CA GLN A 5 -1.26 8.36 -0.19
C GLN A 5 -2.46 8.26 0.76
N PHE A 6 -3.58 8.86 0.37
CA PHE A 6 -4.83 8.71 1.11
C PHE A 6 -5.32 7.25 1.17
N ASN A 7 -5.27 6.53 0.05
CA ASN A 7 -5.66 5.12 0.00
C ASN A 7 -4.74 4.23 0.83
N GLN A 8 -3.43 4.48 0.83
CA GLN A 8 -2.47 3.76 1.68
C GLN A 8 -2.78 3.97 3.17
N HIS A 9 -3.04 5.22 3.58
CA HIS A 9 -3.44 5.53 4.96
C HIS A 9 -4.76 4.85 5.33
N LEU A 10 -5.75 4.85 4.43
CA LEU A 10 -7.02 4.13 4.64
C LEU A 10 -6.82 2.61 4.73
N GLU A 11 -5.90 2.04 3.96
CA GLU A 11 -5.58 0.61 4.01
C GLU A 11 -4.90 0.23 5.32
N ALA A 12 -3.89 0.98 5.74
CA ALA A 12 -3.23 0.82 7.02
C ALA A 12 -4.23 0.93 8.19
N LEU A 13 -5.14 1.91 8.16
CA LEU A 13 -6.18 2.04 9.18
C LEU A 13 -7.15 0.84 9.19
N VAL A 14 -7.53 0.31 8.03
CA VAL A 14 -8.41 -0.87 7.95
C VAL A 14 -7.72 -2.13 8.47
N GLU A 15 -6.41 -2.27 8.22
CA GLU A 15 -5.59 -3.39 8.70
C GLU A 15 -5.42 -3.36 10.22
N VAL A 16 -4.98 -2.22 10.76
CA VAL A 16 -4.70 -2.08 12.21
C VAL A 16 -5.99 -2.11 13.03
N THR A 17 -7.11 -1.63 12.48
CA THR A 17 -8.44 -1.77 13.10
C THR A 17 -9.17 -3.06 12.72
N SER A 18 -8.50 -4.05 12.11
CA SER A 18 -9.15 -5.29 11.68
C SER A 18 -9.73 -6.08 12.86
N THR A 19 -10.74 -6.93 12.60
CA THR A 19 -11.32 -7.81 13.63
C THR A 19 -10.33 -8.87 14.12
N GLU A 20 -9.24 -9.06 13.38
CA GLU A 20 -8.21 -10.03 13.68
C GLU A 20 -7.13 -9.46 14.59
N SER A 21 -7.02 -8.13 14.69
CA SER A 21 -6.03 -7.45 15.52
C SER A 21 -6.23 -7.74 17.01
N VAL A 22 -5.13 -7.83 17.75
CA VAL A 22 -5.15 -8.17 19.17
C VAL A 22 -5.84 -7.08 19.97
N LEU A 23 -5.62 -5.82 19.60
CA LEU A 23 -6.29 -4.64 20.15
C LEU A 23 -7.81 -4.74 20.00
N THR A 24 -8.30 -5.01 18.79
CA THR A 24 -9.76 -5.05 18.56
C THR A 24 -10.42 -6.17 19.37
N LYS A 25 -9.77 -7.33 19.49
CA LYS A 25 -10.25 -8.44 20.32
C LYS A 25 -10.24 -8.08 21.80
N TYR A 26 -9.18 -7.43 22.25
CA TYR A 26 -9.03 -7.01 23.65
C TYR A 26 -10.08 -5.97 24.04
N VAL A 27 -10.20 -4.90 23.25
CA VAL A 27 -11.21 -3.84 23.46
C VAL A 27 -12.63 -4.43 23.41
N PHE A 28 -12.90 -5.36 22.50
CA PHE A 28 -14.20 -6.06 22.43
C PHE A 28 -14.54 -6.82 23.72
N ILE A 29 -13.59 -7.59 24.26
CA ILE A 29 -13.80 -8.38 25.48
C ILE A 29 -14.05 -7.47 26.68
N LEU A 30 -13.27 -6.39 26.81
CA LEU A 30 -13.46 -5.39 27.87
C LEU A 30 -14.81 -4.68 27.77
N ALA A 31 -15.19 -4.23 26.57
CA ALA A 31 -16.48 -3.60 26.30
C ALA A 31 -17.66 -4.52 26.66
N ARG A 32 -17.59 -5.79 26.23
CA ARG A 32 -18.61 -6.79 26.54
C ARG A 32 -18.67 -7.13 28.03
N GLY A 33 -17.52 -7.20 28.69
CA GLY A 33 -17.45 -7.37 30.14
C GLY A 33 -18.13 -6.21 30.86
N TYR A 34 -17.91 -4.97 30.40
CA TYR A 34 -18.53 -3.78 30.98
C TYR A 34 -20.06 -3.83 30.87
N ASP A 35 -20.58 -4.16 29.68
CA ASP A 35 -22.02 -4.28 29.45
C ASP A 35 -22.67 -5.34 30.34
N GLN A 36 -22.01 -6.50 30.45
CA GLN A 36 -22.50 -7.62 31.26
C GLN A 36 -22.54 -7.24 32.74
N ILE A 37 -21.43 -6.73 33.28
CA ILE A 37 -21.33 -6.34 34.69
C ILE A 37 -22.31 -5.21 35.02
N THR A 38 -22.48 -4.23 34.14
CA THR A 38 -23.42 -3.11 34.35
C THR A 38 -24.88 -3.60 34.35
N SER A 39 -25.22 -4.53 33.46
CA SER A 39 -26.53 -5.19 33.45
C SER A 39 -26.77 -5.97 34.75
N ASP A 40 -25.76 -6.73 35.20
CA ASP A 40 -25.88 -7.54 36.41
C ASP A 40 -25.99 -6.68 37.67
N LEU A 41 -25.23 -5.58 37.77
CA LEU A 41 -25.36 -4.59 38.85
C LEU A 41 -26.76 -3.95 38.87
N THR A 42 -27.33 -3.64 37.70
CA THR A 42 -28.71 -3.14 37.60
C THR A 42 -29.73 -4.18 38.09
N SER A 43 -29.47 -5.47 37.84
CA SER A 43 -30.27 -6.59 38.34
C SER A 43 -30.14 -6.81 39.87
N VAL A 44 -28.97 -6.48 40.44
CA VAL A 44 -28.71 -6.52 41.89
C VAL A 44 -29.50 -5.41 42.58
N LEU A 45 -29.38 -4.18 42.07
CA LEU A 45 -30.04 -2.98 42.63
C LEU A 45 -31.58 -3.06 42.58
N SER A 46 -32.14 -3.78 41.59
CA SER A 46 -33.58 -4.01 41.48
C SER A 46 -34.11 -5.13 42.38
N SER A 47 -33.23 -5.87 43.07
CA SER A 47 -33.65 -6.97 43.94
C SER A 47 -34.21 -6.44 45.28
N ARG A 48 -35.46 -6.79 45.59
CA ARG A 48 -36.13 -6.41 46.85
C ARG A 48 -35.88 -7.39 48.00
N ASN A 49 -35.28 -8.55 47.72
CA ASN A 49 -35.02 -9.60 48.70
C ASN A 49 -33.54 -9.60 49.08
N ARG A 50 -33.25 -9.42 50.39
CA ARG A 50 -31.90 -9.30 50.95
C ARG A 50 -31.00 -10.53 50.66
N THR A 51 -31.56 -11.73 50.65
CA THR A 51 -30.81 -12.96 50.37
C THR A 51 -30.49 -13.10 48.87
N MET A 52 -31.40 -12.64 48.01
CA MET A 52 -31.18 -12.60 46.56
C MET A 52 -30.19 -11.49 46.18
N TYR A 53 -30.23 -10.37 46.89
CA TYR A 53 -29.28 -9.26 46.74
C TYR A 53 -27.85 -9.73 47.03
N SER A 54 -27.61 -10.37 48.19
CA SER A 54 -26.26 -10.82 48.56
C SER A 54 -25.73 -11.89 47.62
N LYS A 55 -26.58 -12.82 47.17
CA LYS A 55 -26.19 -13.86 46.22
C LYS A 55 -25.80 -13.26 44.86
N ARG A 56 -26.66 -12.40 44.29
CA ARG A 56 -26.36 -11.75 43.01
C ARG A 56 -25.14 -10.84 43.08
N GLN A 57 -24.95 -10.15 44.19
CA GLN A 57 -23.76 -9.32 44.41
C GLN A 57 -22.47 -10.17 44.39
N GLN A 58 -22.48 -11.33 45.05
CA GLN A 58 -21.36 -12.26 45.03
C GLN A 58 -21.12 -12.82 43.62
N ASP A 59 -22.18 -13.25 42.92
CA ASP A 59 -22.09 -13.75 41.55
C ASP A 59 -21.47 -12.70 40.60
N THR A 60 -21.85 -11.41 40.72
CA THR A 60 -21.26 -10.31 39.93
C THR A 60 -19.79 -10.07 40.27
N GLN A 61 -19.39 -10.21 41.54
CA GLN A 61 -17.99 -10.07 41.95
C GLN A 61 -17.12 -11.21 41.40
N GLU A 62 -17.61 -12.45 41.43
CA GLU A 62 -16.93 -13.61 40.87
C GLU A 62 -16.75 -13.46 39.36
N GLN A 63 -17.80 -13.02 38.65
CA GLN A 63 -17.71 -12.73 37.21
C GLN A 63 -16.72 -11.61 36.89
N PHE A 64 -16.68 -10.54 37.67
CA PHE A 64 -15.69 -9.47 37.50
C PHE A 64 -14.26 -10.00 37.62
N ALA A 65 -13.98 -10.83 38.63
CA ALA A 65 -12.68 -11.45 38.81
C ALA A 65 -12.30 -12.39 37.66
N GLU A 66 -13.27 -13.16 37.13
CA GLU A 66 -13.07 -14.02 35.96
C GLU A 66 -12.76 -13.21 34.69
N PHE A 67 -13.51 -12.14 34.44
CA PHE A 67 -13.26 -11.23 33.32
C PHE A 67 -11.88 -10.60 33.39
N ARG A 68 -11.48 -10.14 34.58
CA ARG A 68 -10.16 -9.58 34.80
C ARG A 68 -9.05 -10.58 34.50
N LYS A 69 -9.16 -11.78 35.05
CA LYS A 69 -8.20 -12.87 34.78
C LYS A 69 -8.14 -13.21 33.29
N HIS A 70 -9.26 -13.18 32.59
CA HIS A 70 -9.31 -13.42 31.15
C HIS A 70 -8.64 -12.28 30.36
N ALA A 71 -8.90 -11.02 30.72
CA ALA A 71 -8.25 -9.86 30.11
C ALA A 71 -6.72 -9.89 30.28
N GLU A 72 -6.22 -10.30 31.45
CA GLU A 72 -4.79 -10.44 31.74
C GLU A 72 -4.08 -11.52 30.89
N THR A 73 -4.83 -12.43 30.22
CA THR A 73 -4.23 -13.41 29.29
C THR A 73 -3.80 -12.80 27.96
N PHE A 74 -4.22 -11.57 27.65
CA PHE A 74 -3.83 -10.89 26.42
C PHE A 74 -2.38 -10.39 26.49
N PRO A 75 -1.63 -10.45 25.37
CA PRO A 75 -0.26 -9.96 25.32
C PRO A 75 -0.24 -8.42 25.35
N MET A 76 -0.16 -7.84 26.56
CA MET A 76 -0.27 -6.39 26.78
C MET A 76 0.71 -5.57 25.94
N GLY A 77 1.94 -6.06 25.73
CA GLY A 77 2.91 -5.40 24.86
C GLY A 77 2.43 -5.24 23.41
N GLN A 78 1.71 -6.23 22.88
CA GLN A 78 1.11 -6.15 21.54
C GLN A 78 -0.08 -5.19 21.53
N VAL A 79 -0.89 -5.16 22.60
CA VAL A 79 -1.99 -4.20 22.74
C VAL A 79 -1.45 -2.76 22.71
N PHE A 80 -0.42 -2.45 23.49
CA PHE A 80 0.22 -1.13 23.47
C PHE A 80 0.77 -0.77 22.09
N HIS A 81 1.49 -1.70 21.44
CA HIS A 81 2.06 -1.49 20.11
C HIS A 81 0.97 -1.20 19.07
N GLU A 82 -0.13 -1.95 19.08
CA GLU A 82 -1.24 -1.73 18.14
C GLU A 82 -1.96 -0.40 18.39
N VAL A 83 -2.17 0.02 19.65
CA VAL A 83 -2.75 1.35 19.93
C VAL A 83 -1.85 2.47 19.40
N ILE A 84 -0.54 2.37 19.63
CA ILE A 84 0.43 3.35 19.13
C ILE A 84 0.40 3.39 17.61
N ARG A 85 0.41 2.23 16.94
CA ARG A 85 0.32 2.13 15.48
C ARG A 85 -0.95 2.80 14.93
N VAL A 86 -2.12 2.63 15.57
CA VAL A 86 -3.35 3.34 15.14
C VAL A 86 -3.16 4.84 15.25
N LYS A 87 -2.59 5.33 16.37
CA LYS A 87 -2.37 6.76 16.60
C LYS A 87 -1.40 7.37 15.58
N GLU A 88 -0.30 6.68 15.28
CA GLU A 88 0.70 7.12 14.29
C GLU A 88 0.07 7.27 12.90
N VAL A 89 -0.69 6.27 12.44
CA VAL A 89 -1.36 6.33 11.13
C VAL A 89 -2.42 7.45 11.08
N LEU A 90 -3.16 7.68 12.18
CA LEU A 90 -4.09 8.81 12.26
C LEU A 90 -3.36 10.16 12.22
N ASP A 91 -2.21 10.28 12.86
CA ASP A 91 -1.40 11.50 12.87
C ASP A 91 -0.80 11.80 11.50
N GLU A 92 -0.34 10.78 10.78
CA GLU A 92 0.11 10.90 9.40
C GLU A 92 -1.03 11.31 8.47
N MET A 93 -2.20 10.67 8.60
CA MET A 93 -3.37 11.02 7.82
C MET A 93 -3.88 12.44 8.12
N GLN A 94 -3.82 12.92 9.37
CA GLN A 94 -4.18 14.31 9.71
C GLN A 94 -3.19 15.33 9.15
N LYS A 95 -1.88 15.03 9.16
CA LYS A 95 -0.87 15.90 8.54
C LYS A 95 -1.09 16.05 7.04
N ASP A 96 -1.47 14.97 6.38
CA ASP A 96 -1.66 14.95 4.92
C ASP A 96 -3.05 15.46 4.47
N PHE A 97 -4.06 15.44 5.35
CA PHE A 97 -5.48 15.73 4.99
C PHE A 97 -6.20 16.68 5.96
N ALA A 98 -5.50 17.70 6.45
CA ALA A 98 -5.91 18.64 7.51
C ALA A 98 -7.34 19.23 7.40
N ASP A 99 -7.95 19.31 6.22
CA ASP A 99 -9.25 19.96 6.01
C ASP A 99 -10.46 19.00 5.93
N ALA A 100 -10.27 17.67 5.89
CA ALA A 100 -11.30 16.77 5.36
C ALA A 100 -12.22 16.07 6.38
N SER A 101 -11.91 15.96 7.67
CA SER A 101 -12.85 15.38 8.66
C SER A 101 -12.42 15.54 10.13
N ASP A 102 -12.19 16.77 10.56
CA ASP A 102 -11.63 17.07 11.89
C ASP A 102 -12.46 16.54 13.06
N ALA A 103 -13.79 16.55 12.95
CA ALA A 103 -14.67 16.20 14.08
C ALA A 103 -14.68 14.70 14.42
N PHE A 104 -14.79 13.81 13.42
CA PHE A 104 -14.82 12.37 13.67
C PHE A 104 -13.44 11.81 14.00
N ILE A 105 -12.42 12.20 13.23
CA ILE A 105 -11.04 11.75 13.47
C ILE A 105 -10.55 12.28 14.81
N GLY A 106 -10.82 13.56 15.13
CA GLY A 106 -10.48 14.13 16.42
C GLY A 106 -11.18 13.41 17.59
N ALA A 107 -12.47 13.08 17.45
CA ALA A 107 -13.18 12.30 18.47
C ALA A 107 -12.60 10.89 18.62
N PHE A 108 -12.29 10.20 17.52
CA PHE A 108 -11.72 8.85 17.56
C PHE A 108 -10.33 8.84 18.19
N ARG A 109 -9.50 9.83 17.86
CA ARG A 109 -8.18 10.03 18.46
C ARG A 109 -8.27 10.27 19.96
N LYS A 110 -9.16 11.17 20.39
CA LYS A 110 -9.39 11.43 21.81
C LYS A 110 -9.75 10.14 22.56
N GLN A 111 -10.66 9.33 22.01
CA GLN A 111 -11.07 8.08 22.64
C GLN A 111 -9.93 7.04 22.70
N LEU A 112 -9.02 7.03 21.72
CA LEU A 112 -7.81 6.21 21.77
C LEU A 112 -6.83 6.69 22.85
N ASP A 113 -6.71 8.01 23.04
CA ASP A 113 -5.88 8.60 24.09
C ASP A 113 -6.42 8.28 25.49
N ASP A 114 -7.73 8.44 25.69
CA ASP A 114 -8.42 8.12 26.94
C ASP A 114 -8.28 6.62 27.28
N PHE A 115 -8.46 5.74 26.30
CA PHE A 115 -8.21 4.30 26.46
C PHE A 115 -6.74 3.98 26.79
N TYR A 116 -5.80 4.60 26.09
CA TYR A 116 -4.37 4.39 26.31
C TYR A 116 -3.96 4.80 27.72
N ALA A 117 -4.45 5.94 28.21
CA ALA A 117 -4.19 6.41 29.57
C ALA A 117 -4.78 5.46 30.63
N ALA A 118 -6.02 4.99 30.42
CA ALA A 118 -6.64 4.01 31.30
C ALA A 118 -5.88 2.66 31.31
N LEU A 119 -5.37 2.24 30.16
CA LEU A 119 -4.54 1.03 30.04
C LEU A 119 -3.23 1.17 30.80
N GLU A 120 -2.51 2.29 30.66
CA GLU A 120 -1.29 2.56 31.43
C GLU A 120 -1.56 2.54 32.94
N GLN A 121 -2.64 3.19 33.38
CA GLN A 121 -2.99 3.26 34.80
C GLN A 121 -3.36 1.88 35.35
N CYS A 122 -4.10 1.07 34.59
CA CYS A 122 -4.45 -0.29 34.97
C CYS A 122 -3.21 -1.19 35.12
N VAL A 123 -2.26 -1.09 34.19
CA VAL A 123 -1.02 -1.91 34.22
C VAL A 123 -0.08 -1.47 35.36
N ARG A 124 -0.02 -0.17 35.68
CA ARG A 124 0.85 0.36 36.76
C ARG A 124 0.27 0.16 38.16
N GLY A 125 -1.04 0.37 38.33
CA GLY A 125 -1.70 0.35 39.63
C GLY A 125 -2.29 -1.00 40.02
N GLY A 126 -2.74 -1.80 39.04
CA GLY A 126 -3.37 -3.10 39.30
C GLY A 126 -4.66 -3.04 40.15
N GLU A 127 -5.21 -1.86 40.39
CA GLU A 127 -6.41 -1.66 41.21
C GLU A 127 -7.68 -1.97 40.43
N ASP A 128 -8.70 -2.51 41.10
CA ASP A 128 -9.99 -2.83 40.48
C ASP A 128 -10.66 -1.58 39.89
N GLN A 129 -10.49 -0.42 40.51
CA GLN A 129 -11.00 0.85 39.99
C GLN A 129 -10.38 1.22 38.65
N ALA A 130 -9.06 1.01 38.50
CA ALA A 130 -8.37 1.26 37.24
C ALA A 130 -8.81 0.28 36.15
N PHE A 131 -9.07 -0.98 36.51
CA PHE A 131 -9.62 -1.98 35.57
C PHE A 131 -11.05 -1.62 35.13
N VAL A 132 -11.91 -1.15 36.03
CA VAL A 132 -13.25 -0.66 35.68
C VAL A 132 -13.18 0.54 34.73
N SER A 133 -12.30 1.51 34.99
CA SER A 133 -12.07 2.65 34.09
C SER A 133 -11.62 2.18 32.70
N LEU A 134 -10.69 1.21 32.64
CA LEU A 134 -10.26 0.62 31.37
C LEU A 134 -11.41 -0.05 30.61
N MET A 135 -12.27 -0.78 31.32
CA MET A 135 -13.46 -1.42 30.73
C MET A 135 -14.45 -0.40 30.18
N MET A 136 -14.65 0.72 30.88
CA MET A 136 -15.51 1.83 30.45
C MET A 136 -14.96 2.49 29.18
N GLU A 137 -13.67 2.82 29.15
CA GLU A 137 -13.05 3.42 27.96
C GLU A 137 -13.06 2.47 26.76
N ALA A 138 -12.92 1.16 27.01
CA ALA A 138 -13.06 0.15 25.97
C ALA A 138 -14.49 0.07 25.42
N HIS A 139 -15.51 0.19 26.29
CA HIS A 139 -16.91 0.24 25.90
C HIS A 139 -17.21 1.43 24.98
N HIS A 140 -16.60 2.59 25.22
CA HIS A 140 -16.72 3.76 24.34
C HIS A 140 -15.89 3.62 23.05
N LEU A 141 -14.69 3.06 23.13
CA LEU A 141 -13.79 2.92 21.99
C LEU A 141 -14.29 1.89 20.96
N TYR A 142 -14.87 0.77 21.40
CA TYR A 142 -15.27 -0.33 20.50
C TYR A 142 -16.28 0.11 19.40
N PRO A 143 -17.39 0.79 19.71
CA PRO A 143 -18.29 1.35 18.70
C PRO A 143 -17.60 2.35 17.76
N MET A 144 -16.65 3.15 18.26
CA MET A 144 -15.90 4.09 17.43
C MET A 144 -14.96 3.37 16.46
N MET A 145 -14.23 2.33 16.91
CA MET A 145 -13.38 1.50 16.05
C MET A 145 -14.18 0.79 14.96
N THR A 146 -15.37 0.26 15.31
CA THR A 146 -16.26 -0.38 14.32
C THR A 146 -16.79 0.61 13.29
N THR A 147 -17.24 1.79 13.74
CA THR A 147 -17.73 2.86 12.86
C THR A 147 -16.62 3.42 11.97
N ALA A 148 -15.44 3.71 12.54
CA ALA A 148 -14.28 4.23 11.82
C ALA A 148 -13.89 3.28 10.68
N ARG A 149 -13.77 1.99 10.98
CA ARG A 149 -13.48 0.95 9.98
C ARG A 149 -14.53 0.86 8.87
N GLN A 150 -15.82 1.00 9.19
CA GLN A 150 -16.87 1.01 8.17
C GLN A 150 -16.75 2.25 7.27
N LEU A 151 -16.50 3.42 7.86
CA LEU A 151 -16.28 4.67 7.13
C LEU A 151 -15.04 4.58 6.23
N PHE A 152 -13.90 4.11 6.75
CA PHE A 152 -12.68 3.94 5.96
C PHE A 152 -12.88 2.99 4.79
N ARG A 153 -13.56 1.85 5.00
CA ARG A 153 -13.94 0.93 3.91
C ARG A 153 -14.88 1.56 2.90
N MET A 154 -15.83 2.38 3.33
CA MET A 154 -16.78 3.06 2.45
C MET A 154 -16.08 4.12 1.60
N VAL A 155 -15.25 4.96 2.22
CA VAL A 155 -14.45 5.97 1.51
C VAL A 155 -13.52 5.30 0.50
N ARG A 156 -12.82 4.23 0.90
CA ARG A 156 -11.96 3.46 0.01
C ARG A 156 -12.73 2.91 -1.19
N ARG A 157 -13.87 2.26 -0.97
CA ARG A 157 -14.75 1.76 -2.05
C ARG A 157 -15.26 2.90 -2.94
N GLY A 158 -15.53 4.07 -2.39
CA GLY A 158 -15.95 5.25 -3.13
C GLY A 158 -14.84 5.81 -4.02
N LEU A 159 -13.60 5.79 -3.55
CA LEU A 159 -12.41 6.20 -4.29
C LEU A 159 -12.03 5.18 -5.39
N GLU A 160 -12.21 3.89 -5.12
CA GLU A 160 -11.98 2.80 -6.08
C GLU A 160 -13.05 2.76 -7.19
N ARG A 161 -14.30 3.17 -6.90
CA ARG A 161 -15.45 3.04 -7.83
C ARG A 161 -15.47 3.99 -9.02
N ARG A 162 -14.46 4.85 -9.23
CA ARG A 162 -14.54 5.88 -10.28
C ARG A 162 -14.10 5.48 -11.69
N ASN A 163 -13.79 4.22 -11.95
CA ASN A 163 -13.76 3.66 -13.31
C ASN A 163 -13.88 2.13 -13.25
N PRO A 164 -15.09 1.53 -13.39
CA PRO A 164 -15.17 0.16 -13.90
C PRO A 164 -14.75 0.24 -15.36
N VAL A 165 -13.44 0.23 -15.61
CA VAL A 165 -12.95 -0.11 -16.93
C VAL A 165 -13.45 -1.52 -17.17
N GLU A 166 -14.38 -1.71 -18.11
CA GLU A 166 -14.89 -3.02 -18.48
C GLU A 166 -13.71 -3.98 -18.60
N GLU A 167 -13.63 -4.94 -17.67
CA GLU A 167 -12.60 -5.96 -17.69
C GLU A 167 -12.90 -6.87 -18.85
N ARG A 168 -12.21 -6.67 -19.96
CA ARG A 168 -12.18 -7.67 -21.01
C ARG A 168 -11.37 -8.85 -20.50
N ALA A 169 -11.83 -10.07 -20.76
CA ALA A 169 -11.21 -11.29 -20.24
C ALA A 169 -9.76 -11.48 -20.71
N ASP A 170 -9.38 -10.82 -21.80
CA ASP A 170 -8.07 -10.80 -22.43
C ASP A 170 -7.19 -9.61 -22.00
N GLU A 171 -7.59 -8.82 -20.99
CA GLU A 171 -6.83 -7.68 -20.50
C GLU A 171 -6.23 -7.90 -19.11
N ALA A 172 -4.98 -7.46 -18.92
CA ALA A 172 -4.34 -7.34 -17.62
C ALA A 172 -3.98 -5.89 -17.30
N GLY A 173 -3.83 -5.60 -16.00
CA GLY A 173 -3.45 -4.28 -15.50
C GLY A 173 -2.00 -4.21 -15.06
N LEU A 174 -1.42 -3.01 -15.20
CA LEU A 174 -0.12 -2.63 -14.64
C LEU A 174 -0.31 -1.34 -13.85
N ALA A 175 0.08 -1.34 -12.59
CA ALA A 175 0.18 -0.15 -11.76
C ALA A 175 1.65 0.17 -11.44
N LEU A 176 2.05 1.42 -11.59
CA LEU A 176 3.37 1.91 -11.28
C LEU A 176 3.26 3.12 -10.36
N VAL A 177 4.02 3.13 -9.27
CA VAL A 177 4.08 4.25 -8.34
C VAL A 177 5.52 4.70 -8.16
N PHE A 178 5.75 5.99 -8.38
CA PHE A 178 7.03 6.67 -8.20
C PHE A 178 6.89 7.71 -7.10
N GLU A 179 7.70 7.59 -6.05
CA GLU A 179 7.59 8.47 -4.87
C GLU A 179 8.24 9.83 -5.08
N MET A 180 9.22 9.93 -5.99
CA MET A 180 9.94 11.19 -6.21
C MET A 180 9.03 12.24 -6.87
N PRO A 181 9.13 13.52 -6.45
CA PRO A 181 8.43 14.61 -7.13
C PRO A 181 8.78 14.66 -8.62
N GLN A 182 7.77 14.71 -9.47
CA GLN A 182 7.96 14.72 -10.92
C GLN A 182 7.76 16.13 -11.50
N THR A 183 8.61 16.50 -12.46
CA THR A 183 8.34 17.63 -13.34
C THR A 183 7.31 17.21 -14.40
N TYR A 184 6.62 18.17 -15.01
CA TYR A 184 5.70 17.90 -16.12
C TYR A 184 6.38 17.11 -17.26
N GLU A 185 7.59 17.53 -17.64
CA GLU A 185 8.41 16.84 -18.65
C GLU A 185 8.74 15.39 -18.23
N GLY A 186 9.07 15.18 -16.96
CA GLY A 186 9.33 13.84 -16.41
C GLY A 186 8.11 12.92 -16.46
N VAL A 187 6.92 13.43 -16.10
CA VAL A 187 5.66 12.68 -16.20
C VAL A 187 5.40 12.27 -17.64
N VAL A 188 5.45 13.21 -18.58
CA VAL A 188 5.21 12.93 -20.00
C VAL A 188 6.21 11.91 -20.55
N GLY A 189 7.50 12.05 -20.20
CA GLY A 189 8.54 11.11 -20.61
C GLY A 189 8.27 9.69 -20.13
N LYS A 190 7.88 9.52 -18.85
CA LYS A 190 7.57 8.20 -18.29
C LYS A 190 6.33 7.57 -18.91
N LEU A 191 5.26 8.36 -19.11
CA LEU A 191 4.04 7.89 -19.78
C LEU A 191 4.36 7.41 -21.21
N ALA A 192 5.16 8.20 -21.94
CA ALA A 192 5.61 7.83 -23.28
C ALA A 192 6.45 6.55 -23.26
N SER A 193 7.33 6.37 -22.27
CA SER A 193 8.15 5.16 -22.18
C SER A 193 7.34 3.89 -21.91
N VAL A 194 6.30 3.96 -21.07
CA VAL A 194 5.38 2.82 -20.88
C VAL A 194 4.64 2.50 -22.17
N GLN A 195 4.13 3.51 -22.88
CA GLN A 195 3.46 3.33 -24.18
C GLN A 195 4.40 2.70 -25.22
N ASN A 196 5.59 3.26 -25.40
CA ASN A 196 6.58 2.79 -26.37
C ASN A 196 7.03 1.36 -26.08
N ALA A 197 7.24 1.01 -24.80
CA ALA A 197 7.60 -0.34 -24.40
C ALA A 197 6.47 -1.32 -24.71
N TYR A 198 5.23 -0.96 -24.41
CA TYR A 198 4.05 -1.78 -24.74
C TYR A 198 3.92 -2.01 -26.26
N GLU A 199 4.08 -0.96 -27.08
CA GLU A 199 4.00 -1.07 -28.55
C GLU A 199 5.13 -1.92 -29.15
N GLU A 200 6.34 -1.85 -28.59
CA GLU A 200 7.45 -2.73 -28.99
C GLU A 200 7.12 -4.20 -28.70
N LEU A 201 6.59 -4.50 -27.52
CA LEU A 201 6.19 -5.86 -27.15
C LEU A 201 5.00 -6.35 -27.98
N CYS A 202 4.02 -5.50 -28.28
CA CYS A 202 2.93 -5.86 -29.19
C CYS A 202 3.46 -6.26 -30.57
N ARG A 203 4.45 -5.52 -31.10
CA ARG A 203 5.09 -5.88 -32.38
C ARG A 203 5.80 -7.22 -32.32
N LEU A 204 6.57 -7.49 -31.26
CA LEU A 204 7.27 -8.77 -31.08
C LEU A 204 6.30 -9.95 -30.96
N MET A 205 5.18 -9.75 -30.26
CA MET A 205 4.18 -10.78 -30.02
C MET A 205 3.10 -10.85 -31.11
N GLN A 206 3.21 -10.03 -32.17
CA GLN A 206 2.22 -9.93 -33.25
C GLN A 206 0.80 -9.59 -32.77
N VAL A 207 0.69 -8.81 -31.69
CA VAL A 207 -0.57 -8.31 -31.14
C VAL A 207 -0.93 -6.97 -31.78
N SER A 208 -2.16 -6.84 -32.24
CA SER A 208 -2.68 -5.60 -32.84
C SER A 208 -2.90 -4.52 -31.77
N ILE A 209 -2.15 -3.42 -31.88
CA ILE A 209 -2.28 -2.24 -31.01
C ILE A 209 -3.65 -1.56 -31.22
N LEU A 210 -4.25 -1.68 -32.41
CA LEU A 210 -5.56 -1.10 -32.70
C LEU A 210 -6.68 -1.84 -31.97
N ASP A 211 -6.55 -3.16 -31.85
CA ASP A 211 -7.55 -4.01 -31.19
C ASP A 211 -7.35 -4.04 -29.65
N HIS A 212 -6.09 -4.01 -29.22
CA HIS A 212 -5.69 -4.01 -27.81
C HIS A 212 -4.81 -2.78 -27.47
N PRO A 213 -5.36 -1.55 -27.52
CA PRO A 213 -4.61 -0.36 -27.14
C PRO A 213 -4.31 -0.37 -25.64
N LEU A 214 -3.18 0.21 -25.24
CA LEU A 214 -2.90 0.46 -23.83
C LEU A 214 -3.82 1.57 -23.33
N ARG A 215 -4.77 1.21 -22.48
CA ARG A 215 -5.77 2.13 -21.92
C ARG A 215 -5.30 2.68 -20.60
N LEU A 216 -5.31 4.00 -20.49
CA LEU A 216 -5.06 4.70 -19.25
C LEU A 216 -6.26 4.56 -18.31
N VAL A 217 -6.07 3.88 -17.18
CA VAL A 217 -7.11 3.76 -16.14
C VAL A 217 -7.04 4.94 -15.19
N LYS A 218 -5.82 5.30 -14.79
CA LYS A 218 -5.58 6.32 -13.78
C LYS A 218 -4.19 6.96 -13.95
N VAL A 219 -4.12 8.27 -13.77
CA VAL A 219 -2.89 9.02 -13.58
C VAL A 219 -3.08 10.01 -12.44
N GLU A 220 -2.17 9.99 -11.47
CA GLU A 220 -2.05 11.06 -10.48
C GLU A 220 -0.65 11.68 -10.57
N THR A 221 -0.61 13.01 -10.52
CA THR A 221 0.62 13.79 -10.69
C THR A 221 0.98 14.51 -9.39
N GLY A 222 2.21 14.27 -8.90
CA GLY A 222 2.74 14.72 -7.61
C GLY A 222 3.88 13.79 -7.23
N SER A 223 3.55 12.69 -6.55
CA SER A 223 4.14 11.37 -6.81
C SER A 223 3.41 10.77 -8.02
N LEU A 224 4.14 10.17 -8.97
CA LEU A 224 3.48 9.64 -10.18
C LEU A 224 2.87 8.29 -9.87
N TRP A 225 1.54 8.22 -9.89
CA TRP A 225 0.81 6.95 -9.92
C TRP A 225 0.21 6.77 -11.31
N LEU A 226 0.65 5.73 -12.00
CA LEU A 226 0.14 5.30 -13.29
C LEU A 226 -0.57 3.97 -13.14
N SER A 227 -1.78 3.85 -13.68
CA SER A 227 -2.46 2.57 -13.86
C SER A 227 -2.95 2.45 -15.30
N VAL A 228 -2.56 1.37 -15.96
CA VAL A 228 -2.87 1.07 -17.36
C VAL A 228 -3.41 -0.34 -17.51
N ARG A 229 -4.20 -0.60 -18.55
CA ARG A 229 -4.67 -1.92 -18.96
C ARG A 229 -4.44 -2.15 -20.44
N GLY A 230 -4.11 -3.37 -20.83
CA GLY A 230 -3.87 -3.75 -22.22
C GLY A 230 -3.91 -5.28 -22.36
N HIS A 231 -3.46 -5.80 -23.51
CA HIS A 231 -3.45 -7.24 -23.77
C HIS A 231 -2.73 -8.01 -22.66
N ALA A 232 -3.37 -9.03 -22.11
CA ALA A 232 -2.96 -9.66 -20.86
C ALA A 232 -1.52 -10.17 -20.88
N GLU A 233 -1.13 -10.88 -21.95
CA GLU A 233 0.22 -11.43 -22.05
C GLU A 233 1.30 -10.37 -22.27
N VAL A 234 0.98 -9.30 -23.02
CA VAL A 234 1.89 -8.20 -23.28
C VAL A 234 2.13 -7.40 -22.00
N VAL A 235 1.07 -7.11 -21.24
CA VAL A 235 1.17 -6.40 -19.96
C VAL A 235 1.91 -7.25 -18.92
N ARG A 236 1.68 -8.56 -18.89
CA ARG A 236 2.42 -9.48 -18.01
C ARG A 236 3.91 -9.49 -18.32
N MET A 237 4.28 -9.55 -19.60
CA MET A 237 5.67 -9.46 -20.05
C MET A 237 6.28 -8.10 -19.69
N LEU A 238 5.57 -7.00 -19.94
CA LEU A 238 6.02 -5.66 -19.58
C LEU A 238 6.27 -5.54 -18.07
N THR A 239 5.35 -6.07 -17.25
CA THR A 239 5.46 -6.08 -15.79
C THR A 239 6.74 -6.82 -15.37
N SER A 240 6.93 -8.05 -15.84
CA SER A 240 8.12 -8.86 -15.51
C SER A 240 9.42 -8.18 -15.94
N LEU A 241 9.45 -7.56 -17.13
CA LEU A 241 10.62 -6.81 -17.59
C LEU A 241 10.92 -5.60 -16.70
N ILE A 242 9.91 -4.85 -16.27
CA ILE A 242 10.09 -3.73 -15.34
C ILE A 242 10.62 -4.23 -14.00
N GLU A 243 10.04 -5.29 -13.44
CA GLU A 243 10.46 -5.87 -12.16
C GLU A 243 11.91 -6.35 -12.21
N ARG A 244 12.27 -7.18 -13.20
CA ARG A 244 13.63 -7.70 -13.38
C ARG A 244 14.64 -6.57 -13.61
N PHE A 245 14.28 -5.55 -14.38
CA PHE A 245 15.17 -4.43 -14.65
C PHE A 245 15.35 -3.55 -13.41
N THR A 246 14.29 -3.34 -12.63
CA THR A 246 14.35 -2.64 -11.33
C THR A 246 15.25 -3.38 -10.35
N THR A 247 15.04 -4.68 -10.17
CA THR A 247 15.86 -5.56 -9.32
C THR A 247 17.32 -5.56 -9.75
N PHE A 248 17.60 -5.64 -11.06
CA PHE A 248 18.96 -5.56 -11.59
C PHE A 248 19.64 -4.24 -11.24
N LEU A 249 18.97 -3.10 -11.44
CA LEU A 249 19.52 -1.80 -11.08
C LEU A 249 19.80 -1.77 -9.58
N GLN A 250 18.81 -2.07 -8.73
CA GLN A 250 18.95 -1.99 -7.27
C GLN A 250 20.07 -2.87 -6.71
N HIS A 251 20.13 -4.15 -7.07
CA HIS A 251 21.20 -5.04 -6.61
C HIS A 251 22.60 -4.53 -6.97
N ARG A 252 22.74 -3.89 -8.14
CA ARG A 252 24.04 -3.39 -8.57
C ARG A 252 24.55 -2.24 -7.71
N PHE A 253 23.63 -1.45 -7.14
CA PHE A 253 23.92 -0.34 -6.22
C PHE A 253 23.99 -0.77 -4.75
N SER A 254 23.30 -1.83 -4.33
CA SER A 254 23.36 -2.34 -2.94
C SER A 254 24.59 -3.21 -2.64
N ILE A 255 25.15 -3.95 -3.62
CA ILE A 255 26.06 -5.07 -3.30
C ILE A 255 27.49 -4.65 -2.90
N LYS A 256 27.97 -3.44 -3.19
CA LYS A 256 29.32 -2.99 -2.75
C LYS A 256 29.32 -1.49 -2.61
N GLY A 257 29.74 -0.95 -1.45
CA GLY A 257 30.05 0.47 -1.22
C GLY A 257 31.17 1.06 -2.12
N LYS A 258 31.39 0.46 -3.29
CA LYS A 258 32.08 1.01 -4.45
C LYS A 258 31.11 0.85 -5.61
N ALA A 259 30.55 1.97 -6.07
CA ALA A 259 29.79 2.02 -7.30
C ALA A 259 30.62 1.36 -8.40
N ALA A 260 30.17 0.20 -8.84
CA ALA A 260 30.75 -0.36 -10.03
C ALA A 260 30.02 0.31 -11.18
N ASP A 261 30.76 1.16 -11.89
CA ASP A 261 30.30 1.85 -13.09
C ASP A 261 29.49 0.89 -13.97
N ILE A 262 28.19 1.17 -14.10
CA ILE A 262 27.29 0.33 -14.89
C ILE A 262 27.54 0.68 -16.34
N SER A 263 28.49 -0.03 -16.97
CA SER A 263 28.72 0.12 -18.41
C SER A 263 27.44 -0.15 -19.19
N GLU A 264 27.14 0.72 -20.15
CA GLU A 264 25.99 0.56 -21.07
C GLU A 264 25.92 -0.83 -21.73
N ARG A 265 27.08 -1.47 -21.92
CA ARG A 265 27.19 -2.83 -22.47
C ARG A 265 26.55 -3.86 -21.54
N VAL A 266 26.75 -3.75 -20.23
CA VAL A 266 26.18 -4.68 -19.25
C VAL A 266 24.66 -4.54 -19.21
N ILE A 267 24.15 -3.31 -19.25
CA ILE A 267 22.70 -3.04 -19.30
C ILE A 267 22.10 -3.61 -20.59
N ALA A 268 22.78 -3.42 -21.73
CA ALA A 268 22.33 -3.97 -23.01
C ALA A 268 22.26 -5.50 -23.00
N THR A 269 23.29 -6.16 -22.49
CA THR A 269 23.30 -7.63 -22.35
C THR A 269 22.19 -8.10 -21.41
N GLN A 270 22.00 -7.46 -20.25
CA GLN A 270 20.95 -7.84 -19.32
C GLN A 270 19.55 -7.66 -19.92
N SER A 271 19.34 -6.57 -20.67
CA SER A 271 18.05 -6.30 -21.32
C SER A 271 17.74 -7.37 -22.38
N LEU A 272 18.75 -7.82 -23.12
CA LEU A 272 18.61 -8.89 -24.10
C LEU A 272 18.31 -10.24 -23.42
N ILE A 273 19.00 -10.58 -22.34
CA ILE A 273 18.74 -11.79 -21.55
C ILE A 273 17.31 -11.78 -21.02
N ASN A 274 16.91 -10.70 -20.35
CA ASN A 274 15.57 -10.56 -19.79
C ASN A 274 14.48 -10.69 -20.88
N LEU A 275 14.69 -10.08 -22.05
CA LEU A 275 13.74 -10.16 -23.15
C LEU A 275 13.66 -11.58 -23.73
N ALA A 276 14.79 -12.24 -23.96
CA ALA A 276 14.82 -13.60 -24.48
C ALA A 276 14.11 -14.58 -23.53
N ASP A 277 14.40 -14.50 -22.23
CA ASP A 277 13.77 -15.33 -21.20
C ASP A 277 12.24 -15.14 -21.19
N GLU A 278 11.77 -13.88 -21.26
CA GLU A 278 10.33 -13.60 -21.23
C GLU A 278 9.59 -14.04 -22.51
N LEU A 279 10.23 -13.90 -23.68
CA LEU A 279 9.69 -14.42 -24.94
C LEU A 279 9.58 -15.95 -24.90
N GLU A 280 10.58 -16.64 -24.35
CA GLU A 280 10.55 -18.10 -24.17
C GLU A 280 9.43 -18.52 -23.20
N ILE A 281 9.29 -17.84 -22.05
CA ILE A 281 8.21 -18.07 -21.07
C ILE A 281 6.82 -17.83 -21.70
N ALA A 282 6.71 -16.86 -22.60
CA ALA A 282 5.47 -16.57 -23.32
C ALA A 282 5.21 -17.54 -24.50
N GLY A 283 6.12 -18.48 -24.80
CA GLY A 283 6.00 -19.40 -25.92
C GLY A 283 6.17 -18.73 -27.29
N VAL A 284 6.75 -17.53 -27.33
CA VAL A 284 6.95 -16.74 -28.56
C VAL A 284 8.35 -17.02 -29.12
N THR A 285 8.44 -17.92 -30.10
CA THR A 285 9.73 -18.39 -30.63
C THR A 285 10.20 -17.66 -31.89
N ALA A 286 9.29 -17.12 -32.70
CA ALA A 286 9.64 -16.49 -33.98
C ALA A 286 10.66 -15.32 -33.87
N PRO A 287 10.57 -14.41 -32.87
CA PRO A 287 11.58 -13.37 -32.68
C PRO A 287 12.91 -13.91 -32.14
N LEU A 288 12.95 -15.09 -31.52
CA LEU A 288 14.21 -15.71 -31.06
C LEU A 288 15.04 -16.24 -32.24
N GLU A 289 14.40 -16.54 -33.37
CA GLU A 289 15.07 -16.98 -34.60
C GLU A 289 15.66 -15.81 -35.40
N ASP A 290 15.19 -14.58 -35.18
CA ASP A 290 15.71 -13.35 -35.77
C ASP A 290 16.49 -12.51 -34.75
N GLU A 291 17.77 -12.84 -34.61
CA GLU A 291 18.69 -12.20 -33.67
C GLU A 291 18.79 -10.67 -33.85
N ALA A 292 18.64 -10.17 -35.09
CA ALA A 292 18.72 -8.74 -35.37
C ALA A 292 17.49 -7.99 -34.83
N THR A 293 16.30 -8.54 -35.07
CA THR A 293 15.05 -8.01 -34.51
C THR A 293 15.04 -8.06 -32.99
N LEU A 294 15.47 -9.18 -32.40
CA LEU A 294 15.55 -9.33 -30.95
C LEU A 294 16.51 -8.30 -30.31
N LYS A 295 17.69 -8.11 -30.90
CA LYS A 295 18.66 -7.10 -30.44
C LYS A 295 18.10 -5.69 -30.51
N GLN A 296 17.42 -5.35 -31.59
CA GLN A 296 16.84 -4.02 -31.78
C GLN A 296 15.71 -3.75 -30.78
N ALA A 297 14.85 -4.73 -30.54
CA ALA A 297 13.78 -4.61 -29.56
C ALA A 297 14.34 -4.51 -28.13
N ALA A 298 15.34 -5.32 -27.78
CA ALA A 298 16.03 -5.24 -26.49
C ALA A 298 16.66 -3.85 -26.26
N LEU A 299 17.26 -3.25 -27.28
CA LEU A 299 17.81 -1.90 -27.20
C LEU A 299 16.73 -0.83 -27.00
N THR A 300 15.59 -0.98 -27.66
CA THR A 300 14.44 -0.07 -27.50
C THR A 300 13.86 -0.20 -26.10
N LEU A 301 13.55 -1.42 -25.66
CA LEU A 301 13.02 -1.68 -24.31
C LEU A 301 13.99 -1.20 -23.24
N ARG A 302 15.30 -1.44 -23.39
CA ARG A 302 16.32 -0.87 -22.50
C ARG A 302 16.18 0.64 -22.36
N ARG A 303 16.06 1.35 -23.49
CA ARG A 303 15.93 2.81 -23.52
C ARG A 303 14.69 3.27 -22.75
N GLU A 304 13.56 2.64 -23.02
CA GLU A 304 12.29 2.99 -22.37
C GLU A 304 12.29 2.66 -20.87
N LEU A 305 12.78 1.48 -20.48
CA LEU A 305 12.88 1.08 -19.07
C LEU A 305 13.88 1.94 -18.29
N THR A 306 14.98 2.33 -18.92
CA THR A 306 15.95 3.26 -18.31
C THR A 306 15.31 4.63 -18.10
N THR A 307 14.55 5.13 -19.08
CA THR A 307 13.86 6.42 -18.97
C THR A 307 12.76 6.37 -17.91
N LEU A 308 12.05 5.24 -17.81
CA LEU A 308 10.99 5.01 -16.83
C LEU A 308 11.50 5.03 -15.37
N LEU A 309 12.64 4.39 -15.12
CA LEU A 309 13.19 4.20 -13.77
C LEU A 309 14.30 5.19 -13.37
N ALA A 310 14.76 6.03 -14.29
CA ALA A 310 15.88 6.92 -14.02
C ALA A 310 15.56 7.91 -12.90
N GLY A 311 16.42 7.92 -11.87
CA GLY A 311 16.26 8.78 -10.70
C GLY A 311 15.22 8.31 -9.68
N GLU A 312 14.72 7.08 -9.80
CA GLU A 312 13.67 6.53 -8.94
C GLU A 312 14.20 5.47 -7.97
N PRO A 313 14.65 5.85 -6.77
CA PRO A 313 15.20 4.90 -5.79
C PRO A 313 14.12 4.01 -5.17
N ILE A 314 12.85 4.45 -5.24
CA ILE A 314 11.69 3.75 -4.69
C ILE A 314 10.64 3.67 -5.79
N VAL A 315 10.29 2.44 -6.18
CA VAL A 315 9.29 2.15 -7.20
C VAL A 315 8.39 1.04 -6.71
N ARG A 316 7.07 1.23 -6.82
CA ARG A 316 6.10 0.15 -6.62
C ARG A 316 5.60 -0.34 -7.97
N VAL A 317 5.77 -1.63 -8.25
CA VAL A 317 5.21 -2.28 -9.44
C VAL A 317 4.07 -3.17 -8.97
N ASN A 318 2.86 -2.86 -9.41
CA ASN A 318 1.61 -3.36 -8.84
C ASN A 318 1.61 -3.15 -7.31
N ASP A 319 1.74 -4.23 -6.54
CA ASP A 319 1.78 -4.21 -5.07
C ASP A 319 3.14 -4.61 -4.48
N VAL A 320 4.17 -4.77 -5.32
CA VAL A 320 5.52 -5.10 -4.88
C VAL A 320 6.37 -3.84 -4.79
N LEU A 321 6.94 -3.60 -3.60
CA LEU A 321 7.85 -2.48 -3.34
C LEU A 321 9.29 -2.85 -3.69
N TYR A 322 9.92 -2.00 -4.49
CA TYR A 322 11.33 -2.07 -4.83
C TYR A 322 12.02 -0.83 -4.29
N GLU A 323 12.95 -1.00 -3.35
CA GLU A 323 13.61 0.11 -2.66
C GLU A 323 15.13 -0.07 -2.58
N VAL A 324 15.85 1.02 -2.87
CA VAL A 324 17.30 1.12 -2.67
C VAL A 324 17.61 1.49 -1.22
N GLU A 325 18.59 0.81 -0.62
CA GLU A 325 19.10 1.13 0.72
C GLU A 325 19.48 2.61 0.86
N GLU A 326 19.14 3.21 2.01
CA GLU A 326 19.29 4.64 2.25
C GLU A 326 20.69 5.18 1.94
N ALA A 327 21.73 4.42 2.31
CA ALA A 327 23.13 4.76 2.08
C ALA A 327 23.53 4.82 0.58
N ALA A 328 22.77 4.17 -0.31
CA ALA A 328 23.04 4.09 -1.75
C ALA A 328 22.11 4.98 -2.59
N ARG A 329 21.09 5.63 -1.99
CA ARG A 329 20.05 6.39 -2.70
C ARG A 329 20.60 7.54 -3.54
N GLU A 330 21.46 8.39 -2.97
CA GLU A 330 22.00 9.56 -3.70
C GLU A 330 22.82 9.12 -4.92
N GLN A 331 23.63 8.08 -4.75
CA GLN A 331 24.47 7.52 -5.81
C GLN A 331 23.62 6.86 -6.90
N TYR A 332 22.56 6.15 -6.52
CA TYR A 332 21.60 5.58 -7.45
C TYR A 332 20.97 6.67 -8.33
N ILE A 333 20.47 7.73 -7.72
CA ILE A 333 19.80 8.83 -8.43
C ILE A 333 20.77 9.48 -9.42
N GLU A 334 21.99 9.76 -9.00
CA GLU A 334 22.98 10.42 -9.87
C GLU A 334 23.37 9.53 -11.05
N GLN A 335 23.65 8.25 -10.83
CA GLN A 335 24.11 7.36 -11.90
C GLN A 335 22.99 6.98 -12.85
N THR A 336 21.78 6.70 -12.36
CA THR A 336 20.65 6.36 -13.24
C THR A 336 20.19 7.54 -14.10
N ARG A 337 20.30 8.78 -13.59
CA ARG A 337 20.07 9.98 -14.43
C ARG A 337 21.11 10.14 -15.53
N ARG A 338 22.37 9.76 -15.30
CA ARG A 338 23.42 9.78 -16.34
C ARG A 338 23.19 8.72 -17.42
N LEU A 339 22.49 7.64 -17.09
CA LEU A 339 22.10 6.59 -18.04
C LEU A 339 20.94 7.01 -18.96
N MET A 340 20.29 8.15 -18.71
CA MET A 340 19.26 8.65 -19.61
C MET A 340 19.87 8.90 -21.00
N PRO A 341 19.28 8.34 -22.07
CA PRO A 341 19.72 8.62 -23.42
C PRO A 341 19.67 10.13 -23.69
N GLY A 342 20.74 10.69 -24.25
CA GLY A 342 20.79 12.11 -24.61
C GLY A 342 19.56 12.51 -25.43
N ARG A 343 18.91 13.61 -25.02
CA ARG A 343 17.70 14.22 -25.61
C ARG A 343 17.51 13.88 -27.10
N ILE A 344 16.57 12.99 -27.40
CA ILE A 344 16.11 12.80 -28.77
C ILE A 344 15.26 14.03 -29.12
N GLN A 345 15.73 14.82 -30.09
CA GLN A 345 14.94 15.85 -30.75
C GLN A 345 13.59 15.25 -31.19
N PRO A 346 12.46 15.95 -31.01
CA PRO A 346 11.19 15.46 -31.52
C PRO A 346 11.33 15.14 -33.01
N TYR A 347 10.85 13.96 -33.40
CA TYR A 347 10.76 13.52 -34.79
C TYR A 347 10.27 14.67 -35.68
N PRO A 348 10.90 14.93 -36.84
CA PRO A 348 10.35 15.90 -37.77
C PRO A 348 8.99 15.39 -38.22
N LEU A 349 7.94 16.16 -37.92
CA LEU A 349 6.63 15.98 -38.55
C LEU A 349 6.88 15.96 -40.07
N SER A 350 6.64 14.79 -40.66
CA SER A 350 6.61 14.58 -42.08
C SER A 350 5.74 15.69 -42.69
N ARG A 351 6.33 16.47 -43.59
CA ARG A 351 5.56 17.30 -44.53
C ARG A 351 4.70 16.35 -45.35
N HIS A 352 3.45 16.17 -44.95
CA HIS A 352 2.43 15.76 -45.89
C HIS A 352 2.10 16.97 -46.76
N GLY A 353 2.55 16.90 -48.00
CA GLY A 353 2.12 17.82 -49.03
C GLY A 353 0.63 17.66 -49.29
N SER A 354 -0.04 18.80 -49.38
CA SER A 354 -1.07 19.12 -50.38
C SER A 354 -1.03 20.62 -50.58
#